data_AF-A0A816R2V4-F1
#
_entry.id   AF-A0A816R2V4-F1
#
_cell.length_a   1.000
_cell.length_b   1.000
_cell.length_c   1.000
_cell.angle_alpha   90.00
_cell.angle_beta   90.00
_cell.angle_gamma   90.00
#
_symmetry.space_group_name_H-M   'P 1'
#
loop_
_entity.id
_entity.type
_entity.pdbx_description
1 polymer ?
#
loop_
_entity_poly.entity_id
_entity_poly.type
_entity_poly.pdbx_seq_one_letter_code
_entity_poly.pdbx_strand_id
1 'polypeptide(L)'
;MEREQKEEEGESSKRAINNRHTYQFVLKNPRSAIACTLNKVRTHRRIILTGTPMQNNLKEYFSMVNFCKPNFLGTEREFSHLFRQPIQVGQHRDSLAYQVKIMRSRVSDVNILLKNIIHRRDFDVLRSYLPPKFEYAIKIKCRPMQRTLYETYINYHRMNSINTNLKKSCSIFFTVN
;
A
#
# COMPACT_ATOMS: atom_id res chain seq x y z
N MET A 1 -13.32 -33.40 -29.43
CA MET A 1 -13.99 -33.66 -28.13
C MET A 1 -12.99 -33.87 -26.99
N GLU A 2 -12.26 -34.99 -26.85
CA GLU A 2 -11.30 -35.15 -25.72
C GLU A 2 -9.97 -34.38 -25.89
N ARG A 3 -9.60 -33.99 -27.12
CA ARG A 3 -8.38 -33.20 -27.38
C ARG A 3 -8.56 -31.70 -27.14
N GLU A 4 -9.77 -31.17 -27.34
CA GLU A 4 -10.09 -29.74 -27.11
C GLU A 4 -10.20 -29.39 -25.62
N GLN A 5 -10.67 -30.33 -24.78
CA GLN A 5 -10.76 -30.11 -23.33
C GLN A 5 -9.38 -30.04 -22.63
N LYS A 6 -8.35 -30.71 -23.18
CA LYS A 6 -6.98 -30.63 -22.65
C LYS A 6 -6.25 -29.33 -23.03
N GLU A 7 -6.66 -28.67 -24.12
CA GLU A 7 -6.09 -27.38 -24.52
C GLU A 7 -6.64 -26.22 -23.66
N GLU A 8 -7.92 -26.25 -23.30
CA GLU A 8 -8.52 -25.26 -22.38
C GLU A 8 -7.93 -25.33 -20.96
N GLU A 9 -7.67 -26.53 -20.43
CA GLU A 9 -6.99 -26.68 -19.13
C GLU A 9 -5.54 -26.17 -19.18
N GLY A 10 -4.85 -26.36 -20.32
CA GLY A 10 -3.51 -25.85 -20.56
C GLY A 10 -3.45 -24.33 -20.66
N GLU A 11 -4.43 -23.69 -21.29
CA GLU A 11 -4.51 -22.23 -21.40
C GLU A 11 -4.93 -21.54 -20.10
N SER A 12 -5.83 -22.17 -19.32
CA SER A 12 -6.21 -21.68 -18.00
C SER A 12 -5.01 -21.71 -17.03
N SER A 13 -4.18 -22.76 -17.13
CA SER A 13 -2.93 -22.90 -16.38
C SER A 13 -1.83 -21.93 -16.85
N LYS A 14 -1.73 -21.66 -18.17
CA LYS A 14 -0.81 -20.65 -18.73
C LYS A 14 -1.21 -19.21 -18.41
N ARG A 15 -2.51 -18.89 -18.33
CA ARG A 15 -3.02 -17.58 -17.87
C ARG A 15 -2.71 -17.31 -16.40
N ALA A 16 -2.62 -18.34 -15.57
CA ALA A 16 -2.22 -18.19 -14.16
C ALA A 16 -0.74 -17.78 -14.02
N ILE A 17 0.12 -18.21 -14.94
CA ILE A 17 1.57 -17.94 -14.87
C ILE A 17 1.91 -16.51 -15.35
N ASN A 18 1.15 -15.95 -16.29
CA ASN A 18 1.38 -14.60 -16.84
C ASN A 18 0.82 -13.45 -15.99
N ASN A 19 0.15 -13.72 -14.87
CA ASN A 19 -0.40 -12.71 -13.96
C ASN A 19 0.46 -12.49 -12.69
N ARG A 20 1.80 -12.63 -12.79
CA ARG A 20 2.72 -12.49 -11.64
C ARG A 20 2.77 -11.10 -11.01
N HIS A 21 2.16 -10.07 -11.61
CA HIS A 21 2.24 -8.69 -11.13
C HIS A 21 0.93 -8.15 -10.49
N THR A 22 -0.15 -8.91 -10.47
CA THR A 22 -1.51 -8.35 -10.22
C THR A 22 -2.17 -8.72 -8.89
N TYR A 23 -1.59 -9.59 -8.06
CA TYR A 23 -2.31 -10.07 -6.86
C TYR A 23 -2.44 -9.04 -5.74
N GLN A 24 -1.48 -8.11 -5.58
CA GLN A 24 -1.59 -7.03 -4.58
C GLN A 24 -2.81 -6.14 -4.87
N PHE A 25 -2.94 -5.61 -6.09
CA PHE A 25 -4.02 -4.69 -6.47
C PHE A 25 -5.40 -5.34 -6.38
N VAL A 26 -5.49 -6.62 -6.69
CA VAL A 26 -6.74 -7.40 -6.67
C VAL A 26 -7.24 -7.65 -5.23
N LEU A 27 -6.32 -7.77 -4.27
CA LEU A 27 -6.62 -8.02 -2.84
C LEU A 27 -6.61 -6.76 -1.95
N LYS A 28 -6.31 -5.56 -2.50
CA LYS A 28 -6.36 -4.29 -1.75
C LYS A 28 -7.75 -4.02 -1.13
N ASN A 29 -8.81 -4.45 -1.82
CA ASN A 29 -10.16 -4.27 -1.34
C ASN A 29 -10.75 -5.63 -0.93
N PRO A 30 -10.98 -5.87 0.37
CA PRO A 30 -11.59 -7.12 0.84
C PRO A 30 -13.03 -7.32 0.31
N ARG A 31 -13.65 -6.26 -0.22
CA ARG A 31 -14.98 -6.31 -0.86
C ARG A 31 -14.93 -6.55 -2.37
N SER A 32 -13.76 -6.74 -2.98
CA SER A 32 -13.70 -7.05 -4.40
C SER A 32 -14.33 -8.43 -4.66
N ALA A 33 -15.04 -8.58 -5.79
CA ALA A 33 -15.64 -9.86 -6.17
C ALA A 33 -14.59 -10.98 -6.22
N ILE A 34 -13.37 -10.64 -6.66
CA ILE A 34 -12.25 -11.58 -6.73
C ILE A 34 -11.80 -11.99 -5.32
N ALA A 35 -11.66 -11.06 -4.37
CA ALA A 35 -11.28 -11.39 -2.99
C ALA A 35 -12.33 -12.28 -2.30
N CYS A 36 -13.62 -12.04 -2.55
CA CYS A 36 -14.70 -12.87 -2.03
C CYS A 36 -14.64 -14.29 -2.60
N THR A 37 -14.48 -14.43 -3.92
CA THR A 37 -14.39 -15.74 -4.58
C THR A 37 -13.15 -16.50 -4.13
N LEU A 38 -11.98 -15.85 -4.07
CA LEU A 38 -10.74 -16.48 -3.61
C LEU A 38 -10.83 -16.94 -2.15
N ASN A 39 -11.52 -16.21 -1.29
CA ASN A 39 -11.74 -16.64 0.10
C ASN A 39 -12.59 -17.90 0.21
N LYS A 40 -13.53 -18.13 -0.72
CA LYS A 40 -14.37 -19.34 -0.77
C LYS A 40 -13.59 -20.58 -1.21
N VAL A 41 -12.50 -20.43 -1.95
CA VAL A 41 -11.67 -21.55 -2.39
C VAL A 41 -10.92 -22.14 -1.18
N ARG A 42 -11.27 -23.37 -0.80
CA ARG A 42 -10.59 -24.10 0.28
C ARG A 42 -9.24 -24.61 -0.20
N THR A 43 -8.17 -24.15 0.45
CA THR A 43 -6.79 -24.58 0.18
C THR A 43 -6.03 -24.75 1.48
N HIS A 44 -5.11 -25.72 1.54
CA HIS A 44 -4.28 -25.97 2.73
C HIS A 44 -3.18 -24.93 2.94
N ARG A 45 -2.66 -24.35 1.85
CA ARG A 45 -1.59 -23.33 1.88
C ARG A 45 -1.94 -22.21 0.93
N ARG A 46 -1.72 -20.96 1.38
CA ARG A 46 -1.96 -19.74 0.61
C ARG A 46 -0.71 -18.88 0.65
N ILE A 47 -0.24 -18.44 -0.51
CA ILE A 47 0.95 -17.60 -0.67
C ILE A 47 0.56 -16.39 -1.52
N ILE A 48 0.93 -15.19 -1.08
CA ILE A 48 0.77 -13.95 -1.84
C ILE A 48 2.15 -13.49 -2.27
N LEU A 49 2.31 -13.22 -3.56
CA LEU A 49 3.50 -12.59 -4.13
C LEU A 49 3.17 -11.14 -4.48
N THR A 50 4.00 -10.21 -4.04
CA THR A 50 3.84 -8.79 -4.32
C THR A 50 5.18 -8.18 -4.76
N GLY A 51 5.17 -7.52 -5.92
CA GLY A 51 6.35 -6.89 -6.50
C GLY A 51 6.51 -5.42 -6.14
N THR A 52 5.46 -4.77 -5.64
CA THR A 52 5.51 -3.38 -5.18
C THR A 52 5.86 -3.35 -3.70
N PRO A 53 6.85 -2.52 -3.27
CA PRO A 53 7.10 -2.33 -1.85
C PRO A 53 5.78 -1.86 -1.25
N MET A 54 5.24 -2.66 -0.34
CA MET A 54 3.93 -2.41 0.25
C MET A 54 3.86 -0.97 0.71
N GLN A 55 3.00 -0.20 0.05
CA GLN A 55 2.68 1.15 0.48
C GLN A 55 2.25 1.03 1.94
N ASN A 56 2.79 1.86 2.84
CA ASN A 56 2.70 1.78 4.32
C ASN A 56 1.28 1.79 4.93
N ASN A 57 0.26 1.39 4.18
CA ASN A 57 -1.10 1.21 4.62
C ASN A 57 -1.23 -0.12 5.39
N LEU A 58 -1.21 -0.05 6.72
CA LEU A 58 -1.43 -1.18 7.63
C LEU A 58 -2.73 -1.96 7.33
N LYS A 59 -3.72 -1.33 6.66
CA LYS A 59 -4.93 -2.02 6.22
C LYS A 59 -4.67 -3.04 5.11
N GLU A 60 -3.77 -2.74 4.19
CA GLU A 60 -3.37 -3.69 3.15
C GLU A 60 -2.68 -4.89 3.80
N TYR A 61 -1.75 -4.63 4.73
CA TYR A 61 -1.08 -5.67 5.53
C TYR A 61 -2.07 -6.60 6.23
N PHE A 62 -3.07 -6.04 6.92
CA PHE A 62 -4.11 -6.84 7.56
C PHE A 62 -4.84 -7.74 6.57
N SER A 63 -5.22 -7.19 5.41
CA SER A 63 -5.99 -7.92 4.40
C SER A 63 -5.21 -9.10 3.81
N MET A 64 -3.92 -8.92 3.54
CA MET A 64 -3.06 -10.00 3.04
C MET A 64 -2.79 -11.07 4.09
N VAL A 65 -2.49 -10.68 5.32
CA VAL A 65 -2.25 -11.64 6.40
C VAL A 65 -3.52 -12.44 6.68
N ASN A 66 -4.67 -11.79 6.71
CA ASN A 66 -5.95 -12.47 6.92
C ASN A 66 -6.31 -13.42 5.76
N PHE A 67 -5.90 -13.11 4.53
CA PHE A 67 -6.06 -14.02 3.40
C PHE A 67 -5.18 -15.27 3.51
N CYS A 68 -3.91 -15.10 3.89
CA CYS A 68 -2.96 -16.21 4.05
C CYS A 68 -3.26 -17.07 5.29
N LYS A 69 -3.56 -16.43 6.42
CA LYS A 69 -3.84 -17.07 7.70
C LYS A 69 -5.04 -16.38 8.36
N PRO A 70 -6.27 -16.86 8.11
CA PRO A 70 -7.47 -16.26 8.68
C PRO A 70 -7.43 -16.30 10.21
N ASN A 71 -8.00 -15.28 10.86
CA ASN A 71 -8.09 -15.12 12.32
C ASN A 71 -6.76 -14.96 13.08
N PHE A 72 -5.62 -14.78 12.42
CA PHE A 72 -4.34 -14.57 13.12
C PHE A 72 -4.23 -13.23 13.84
N LEU A 73 -4.77 -12.16 13.25
CA LEU A 73 -4.68 -10.78 13.77
C LEU A 73 -5.97 -10.30 14.46
N GLY A 74 -6.96 -11.19 14.62
CA GLY A 74 -8.31 -10.83 15.07
C GLY A 74 -9.12 -10.10 13.99
N THR A 75 -10.04 -9.21 14.41
CA THR A 75 -10.88 -8.44 13.50
C THR A 75 -10.17 -7.19 12.95
N GLU A 76 -10.58 -6.71 11.77
CA GLU A 76 -10.01 -5.48 11.17
C GLU A 76 -10.14 -4.28 12.13
N ARG A 77 -11.23 -4.24 12.91
CA ARG A 77 -11.53 -3.14 13.85
C ARG A 77 -10.59 -3.16 15.04
N GLU A 78 -10.39 -4.31 15.67
CA GLU A 78 -9.46 -4.48 16.79
C GLU A 78 -8.03 -4.17 16.34
N PHE A 79 -7.60 -4.71 15.20
CA PHE A 79 -6.28 -4.42 14.64
C PHE A 79 -6.10 -2.93 14.34
N SER A 80 -7.12 -2.28 13.77
CA SER A 80 -7.07 -0.85 13.51
C SER A 80 -7.00 -0.02 14.79
N HIS A 81 -7.66 -0.42 15.87
CA HIS A 81 -7.60 0.29 17.15
C HIS A 81 -6.25 0.08 17.85
N LEU A 82 -5.75 -1.16 17.89
CA LEU A 82 -4.53 -1.52 18.60
C LEU A 82 -3.26 -1.01 17.92
N PHE A 83 -3.24 -0.97 16.59
CA PHE A 83 -2.03 -0.65 15.83
C PHE A 83 -2.23 0.57 14.92
N ARG A 84 -3.23 0.57 14.03
CA ARG A 84 -3.35 1.62 13.01
C ARG A 84 -3.56 3.02 13.60
N GLN A 85 -4.52 3.17 14.50
CA GLN A 85 -4.85 4.45 15.15
C GLN A 85 -3.68 5.04 15.94
N PRO A 86 -3.04 4.34 16.88
CA PRO A 86 -1.92 4.91 17.64
C PRO A 86 -0.72 5.21 16.76
N ILE A 87 -0.47 4.41 15.72
CA ILE A 87 0.61 4.67 14.77
C ILE A 87 0.31 5.93 13.96
N GLN A 88 -0.92 6.07 13.46
CA GLN A 88 -1.34 7.25 12.72
C GLN A 88 -1.26 8.50 13.60
N VAL A 89 -1.72 8.44 14.84
CA VAL A 89 -1.66 9.57 15.80
C VAL A 89 -0.21 9.98 16.06
N GLY A 90 0.72 9.05 16.27
CA GLY A 90 2.13 9.37 16.52
C GLY A 90 2.95 9.82 15.30
N GLN A 91 2.40 9.69 14.09
CA GLN A 91 3.03 10.17 12.84
C GLN A 91 2.71 11.62 12.50
N HIS A 92 1.75 12.26 13.18
CA HIS A 92 1.43 13.66 12.93
C HIS A 92 2.57 14.56 13.42
N ARG A 93 2.69 15.75 12.83
CA ARG A 93 3.72 16.72 13.25
C ARG A 93 3.44 17.30 14.65
N ASP A 94 2.16 17.32 15.03
CA ASP A 94 1.68 17.87 16.31
C ASP A 94 1.64 16.83 17.44
N SER A 95 2.20 15.64 17.21
CA SER A 95 2.14 14.54 18.17
C SER A 95 3.02 14.78 19.39
N LEU A 96 2.48 14.48 20.58
CA LEU A 96 3.21 14.55 21.83
C LEU A 96 4.30 13.47 21.91
N ALA A 97 5.38 13.73 22.67
CA ALA A 97 6.48 12.79 22.82
C ALA A 97 6.04 11.40 23.32
N TYR A 98 5.02 11.33 24.19
CA TYR A 98 4.46 10.06 24.65
C TYR A 98 3.76 9.28 23.53
N GLN A 99 3.07 9.96 22.61
CA GLN A 99 2.38 9.33 21.47
C GLN A 99 3.39 8.75 20.48
N VAL A 100 4.51 9.46 20.25
CA VAL A 100 5.62 8.97 19.42
C VAL A 100 6.25 7.72 20.04
N LYS A 101 6.41 7.67 21.36
CA LYS A 101 6.91 6.49 22.07
C LYS A 101 5.97 5.29 21.91
N ILE A 102 4.67 5.48 22.10
CA ILE A 102 3.66 4.43 21.89
C ILE A 102 3.69 3.95 20.43
N MET A 103 3.69 4.86 19.46
CA MET A 103 3.79 4.51 18.04
C MET A 103 5.01 3.61 17.79
N ARG A 104 6.21 4.01 18.25
CA ARG A 104 7.43 3.23 18.04
C ARG A 104 7.31 1.82 18.63
N SER A 105 6.75 1.69 19.83
CA SER A 105 6.48 0.39 20.45
C SER A 105 5.54 -0.44 19.58
N ARG A 106 4.38 0.12 19.18
CA ARG A 106 3.38 -0.60 18.37
C ARG A 106 3.91 -1.00 17.00
N VAL A 107 4.73 -0.17 16.36
CA VAL A 107 5.41 -0.52 15.10
C VAL A 107 6.34 -1.70 15.30
N SER A 108 7.13 -1.70 16.39
CA SER A 108 8.02 -2.82 16.71
C SER A 108 7.23 -4.11 16.94
N ASP A 109 6.15 -4.06 17.73
CA ASP A 109 5.29 -5.20 18.02
C ASP A 109 4.73 -5.81 16.73
N VAL A 110 4.20 -4.98 15.83
CA VAL A 110 3.68 -5.42 14.52
C VAL A 110 4.78 -6.05 13.68
N ASN A 111 5.96 -5.44 13.61
CA ASN A 111 7.07 -5.97 12.83
C ASN A 111 7.51 -7.35 13.33
N ILE A 112 7.55 -7.55 14.65
CA ILE A 112 7.89 -8.85 15.25
C ILE A 112 6.82 -9.89 14.92
N LEU A 113 5.54 -9.55 15.07
CA LEU A 113 4.42 -10.43 14.73
C LEU A 113 4.42 -10.84 13.26
N LEU A 114 4.75 -9.89 12.37
CA LEU A 114 4.73 -10.10 10.93
C LEU A 114 6.02 -10.75 10.39
N LYS A 115 7.12 -10.76 11.16
CA LYS A 115 8.43 -11.27 10.74
C LYS A 115 8.38 -12.71 10.20
N ASN A 116 7.53 -13.55 10.79
CA ASN A 116 7.41 -14.96 10.40
C ASN A 116 6.42 -15.20 9.26
N ILE A 117 5.65 -14.19 8.87
CA ILE A 117 4.61 -14.28 7.83
C ILE A 117 5.07 -13.58 6.55
N ILE A 118 5.80 -12.48 6.68
CA ILE A 118 6.19 -11.62 5.57
C ILE A 118 7.67 -11.80 5.31
N HIS A 119 7.98 -12.42 4.17
CA HIS A 119 9.34 -12.49 3.67
C HIS A 119 9.62 -11.31 2.73
N ARG A 120 10.28 -10.27 3.25
CA ARG A 120 10.70 -9.11 2.46
C ARG A 120 12.22 -9.14 2.25
N ARG A 121 12.64 -9.04 0.98
CA ARG A 121 14.04 -8.85 0.59
C ARG A 121 14.14 -7.54 -0.15
N ASP A 122 14.89 -6.60 0.42
CA ASP A 122 15.16 -5.33 -0.25
C ASP A 122 16.25 -5.51 -1.31
N PHE A 123 16.42 -4.48 -2.16
CA PHE A 123 17.37 -4.50 -3.28
C PHE A 123 18.82 -4.77 -2.85
N ASP A 124 19.15 -4.63 -1.56
CA ASP A 124 20.47 -4.94 -1.00
C ASP A 124 20.96 -6.36 -1.30
N VAL A 125 20.06 -7.36 -1.39
CA VAL A 125 20.48 -8.73 -1.78
C VAL A 125 21.02 -8.82 -3.21
N LEU A 126 20.67 -7.87 -4.08
CA LEU A 126 21.12 -7.83 -5.47
C LEU A 126 22.35 -6.94 -5.66
N ARG A 127 22.77 -6.20 -4.62
CA ARG A 127 23.85 -5.23 -4.70
C ARG A 127 25.22 -5.85 -4.99
N SER A 128 25.42 -7.11 -4.63
CA SER A 128 26.65 -7.85 -4.96
C SER A 128 26.74 -8.31 -6.42
N TYR A 129 25.61 -8.33 -7.13
CA TYR A 129 25.52 -8.87 -8.49
C TYR A 129 25.23 -7.81 -9.56
N LEU A 130 24.79 -6.62 -9.14
CA LEU A 130 24.39 -5.54 -10.05
C LEU A 130 25.30 -4.32 -9.88
N PRO A 131 25.57 -3.57 -10.96
CA PRO A 131 26.25 -2.29 -10.87
C PRO A 131 25.45 -1.30 -10.00
N PRO A 132 26.11 -0.32 -9.35
CA PRO A 132 25.45 0.62 -8.47
C PRO A 132 24.41 1.46 -9.22
N LYS A 133 23.22 1.57 -8.64
CA LYS A 133 22.17 2.47 -9.12
C LYS A 133 22.41 3.88 -8.56
N PHE A 134 22.55 4.87 -9.45
CA PHE A 134 22.64 6.28 -9.06
C PHE A 134 21.29 6.97 -9.26
N GLU A 135 20.80 7.64 -8.22
CA GLU A 135 19.56 8.42 -8.25
C GLU A 135 19.90 9.91 -8.06
N TYR A 136 19.49 10.74 -9.02
CA TYR A 136 19.72 12.18 -9.00
C TYR A 136 18.41 12.93 -8.81
N ALA A 137 18.29 13.70 -7.73
CA ALA A 137 17.16 14.58 -7.49
C ALA A 137 17.51 16.01 -7.92
N ILE A 138 17.16 16.40 -9.15
CA ILE A 138 17.43 17.73 -9.69
C ILE A 138 16.28 18.67 -9.33
N LYS A 139 16.56 19.70 -8.54
CA LYS A 139 15.58 20.75 -8.21
C LYS A 139 15.68 21.86 -9.25
N ILE A 140 14.63 22.06 -10.04
CA ILE A 140 14.56 23.10 -11.07
C ILE A 140 13.69 24.25 -10.55
N LYS A 141 14.18 25.49 -10.66
CA LYS A 141 13.39 26.69 -10.34
C LYS A 141 12.32 26.90 -11.40
N CYS A 142 11.06 27.10 -11.00
CA CYS A 142 10.00 27.48 -11.93
C CYS A 142 10.32 28.80 -12.63
N ARG A 143 10.03 28.88 -13.93
CA ARG A 143 10.15 30.15 -14.68
C ARG A 143 9.14 31.18 -14.14
N PRO A 144 9.41 32.49 -14.25
CA PRO A 144 8.50 33.53 -13.75
C PRO A 144 7.06 33.36 -14.26
N MET A 145 6.87 33.09 -15.55
CA MET A 145 5.54 32.84 -16.14
C MET A 145 4.84 31.61 -15.54
N GLN A 146 5.57 30.51 -15.32
CA GLN A 146 5.02 29.29 -14.71
C GLN A 146 4.61 29.56 -13.25
N ARG A 147 5.40 30.36 -12.54
CA ARG A 147 5.10 30.78 -11.17
C ARG A 147 3.83 31.62 -11.13
N THR A 148 3.70 32.63 -11.99
CA THR A 148 2.49 33.46 -12.06
C THR A 148 1.25 32.63 -12.38
N LEU A 149 1.30 31.73 -13.37
CA LEU A 149 0.19 30.85 -13.71
C LEU A 149 -0.16 29.87 -12.57
N TYR A 150 0.84 29.37 -11.87
CA TYR A 150 0.62 28.47 -10.74
C TYR A 150 0.01 29.20 -9.54
N GLU A 151 0.48 30.41 -9.25
CA GLU A 151 -0.06 31.27 -8.19
C GLU A 151 -1.50 31.69 -8.48
N THR A 152 -1.83 32.05 -9.74
CA THR A 152 -3.22 32.35 -10.13
C THR A 152 -4.13 31.14 -10.01
N TYR A 153 -3.66 29.94 -10.41
CA TYR A 153 -4.41 28.70 -10.26
C TYR A 153 -4.69 28.36 -8.78
N ILE A 154 -3.67 28.46 -7.91
CA ILE A 154 -3.83 28.23 -6.47
C ILE A 154 -4.82 29.24 -5.88
N ASN A 155 -4.68 30.52 -6.21
CA ASN A 155 -5.54 31.57 -5.69
C ASN A 155 -7.00 31.38 -6.13
N TYR A 156 -7.22 31.02 -7.39
CA TYR A 156 -8.55 30.68 -7.90
C TYR A 156 -9.17 29.50 -7.12
N HIS A 157 -8.42 28.42 -6.93
CA HIS A 157 -8.94 27.25 -6.22
C HIS A 157 -9.14 27.53 -4.72
N ARG A 158 -8.29 28.34 -4.09
CA ARG A 158 -8.42 28.75 -2.69
C ARG A 158 -9.65 29.63 -2.48
N MET A 159 -9.92 30.57 -3.38
CA MET A 159 -11.13 31.41 -3.35
C MET A 159 -12.40 30.59 -3.59
N ASN A 160 -12.37 29.63 -4.53
CA ASN A 160 -13.51 28.73 -4.75
C ASN A 160 -13.73 27.74 -3.60
N SER A 161 -12.67 27.28 -2.93
CA SER A 161 -12.78 26.37 -1.77
C SER A 161 -13.43 27.05 -0.56
N ILE A 162 -13.31 28.38 -0.44
CA ILE A 162 -14.01 29.17 0.60
C ILE A 162 -15.51 29.28 0.29
N ASN A 163 -15.90 29.34 -0.99
CA ASN A 163 -17.30 29.34 -1.41
C ASN A 163 -17.95 27.94 -1.39
N THR A 164 -17.18 26.86 -1.43
CA THR A 164 -17.70 25.49 -1.37
C THR A 164 -17.33 24.83 -0.04
N ASN A 165 -18.10 25.14 1.00
CA ASN A 165 -18.18 24.35 2.23
C ASN A 165 -18.83 22.96 1.99
N LEU A 166 -18.48 22.27 0.90
CA LEU A 166 -18.84 20.87 0.66
C LEU A 166 -17.82 20.18 -0.26
N LYS A 167 -17.02 19.31 0.37
CA LYS A 167 -16.38 18.11 -0.18
C LYS A 167 -15.33 18.29 -1.29
N LYS A 168 -14.05 18.33 -0.89
CA LYS A 168 -13.11 17.19 -0.94
C LYS A 168 -11.71 17.64 -0.52
N SER A 169 -11.18 17.00 0.52
CA SER A 169 -9.79 17.12 0.94
C SER A 169 -8.89 16.58 -0.18
N CYS A 170 -8.22 17.49 -0.89
CA CYS A 170 -7.08 17.15 -1.74
C CYS A 170 -5.87 17.84 -1.12
N SER A 171 -5.22 17.15 -0.18
CA SER A 171 -3.97 17.61 0.43
C SER A 171 -2.82 17.43 -0.55
N ILE A 172 -2.65 18.40 -1.44
CA ILE A 172 -1.42 18.58 -2.21
C ILE A 172 -0.46 19.40 -1.33
N PHE A 173 0.39 18.71 -0.57
CA PHE A 173 1.49 19.34 0.16
C PHE A 173 2.66 19.58 -0.79
N PHE A 174 2.92 20.85 -1.14
CA PHE A 174 4.25 21.26 -1.60
C PHE A 174 4.71 22.46 -0.76
N THR A 175 5.76 22.22 0.01
CA THR A 175 6.45 23.25 0.77
C THR A 175 7.17 24.18 -0.21
N VAL A 176 6.69 25.41 -0.31
CA VAL A 176 7.41 26.50 -0.97
C VAL A 176 8.44 27.01 0.04
N ASN A 177 9.73 26.78 -0.25
CA ASN A 177 10.82 27.60 0.29
C ASN A 177 11.08 28.76 -0.67
#